data_AF-A0A7J4FTW8-F1
#
_entry.id   AF-A0A7J4FTW8-F1
#
_cell.length_a   1.000
_cell.length_b   1.000
_cell.length_c   1.000
_cell.angle_alpha   90.00
_cell.angle_beta   90.00
_cell.angle_gamma   90.00
#
_symmetry.space_group_name_H-M   'P 1'
#
loop_
_entity.id
_entity.type
_entity.pdbx_description
1 polymer ?
#
loop_
_entity_poly.entity_id
_entity_poly.type
_entity_poly.pdbx_seq_one_letter_code
_entity_poly.pdbx_strand_id
1 'polypeptide(L)' 'MRHSLKTGFSFGLTSGIITTLGLMVGLHSGTHSELVIIGGILTIAIADAFSDALGIHVSEESESKHTP' A
#
# COMPACT_ATOMS: atom_id res chain seq x y z
N MET A 1 -10.93 -5.45 17.21
CA MET A 1 -9.47 -5.71 17.28
C MET A 1 -8.98 -6.81 16.32
N ARG A 2 -9.55 -8.03 16.33
CA ARG A 2 -9.15 -9.10 15.36
C ARG A 2 -9.55 -8.82 13.90
N HIS A 3 -10.62 -8.05 13.67
CA HIS A 3 -11.09 -7.70 12.33
C HIS A 3 -10.18 -6.68 11.65
N SER A 4 -9.90 -5.53 12.27
CA SER A 4 -9.02 -4.49 11.69
C SER A 4 -7.61 -4.99 11.39
N LEU A 5 -7.03 -5.87 12.22
CA LEU A 5 -5.74 -6.52 11.90
C LEU A 5 -5.83 -7.47 10.70
N LYS A 6 -6.92 -8.22 10.56
CA LYS A 6 -7.13 -9.14 9.42
C LYS A 6 -7.41 -8.38 8.12
N THR A 7 -8.15 -7.27 8.20
CA THR A 7 -8.45 -6.39 7.07
C THR A 7 -7.19 -5.65 6.62
N GLY A 8 -6.46 -5.01 7.55
CA GLY A 8 -5.23 -4.31 7.23
C GLY A 8 -4.14 -5.23 6.69
N PHE A 9 -4.00 -6.45 7.24
CA PHE A 9 -3.02 -7.42 6.75
C PHE A 9 -3.38 -7.96 5.35
N SER A 10 -4.63 -8.32 5.10
CA SER A 10 -5.05 -8.79 3.77
C SER A 10 -4.97 -7.69 2.70
N PHE A 11 -5.34 -6.46 3.05
CA PHE A 11 -5.28 -5.32 2.14
C PHE A 11 -3.83 -4.93 1.85
N GLY A 12 -3.03 -4.67 2.88
CA GLY A 12 -1.63 -4.26 2.77
C GLY A 12 -0.73 -5.29 2.08
N LEU A 13 -0.98 -6.59 2.30
CA LEU A 13 -0.24 -7.63 1.59
C LEU A 13 -0.55 -7.63 0.09
N THR A 14 -1.81 -7.45 -0.27
CA THR A 14 -2.23 -7.47 -1.68
C THR A 14 -1.81 -6.19 -2.40
N SER A 15 -2.00 -5.01 -1.78
CA SER A 15 -1.56 -3.71 -2.32
C SER A 15 -0.04 -3.70 -2.51
N GLY A 16 0.72 -4.07 -1.47
CA GLY A 16 2.17 -4.12 -1.52
C GLY A 16 2.73 -5.02 -2.62
N ILE A 17 2.14 -6.20 -2.86
CA ILE A 17 2.56 -7.09 -3.95
C ILE A 17 2.32 -6.46 -5.31
N ILE A 18 1.11 -5.93 -5.56
CA ILE A 18 0.75 -5.33 -6.86
C ILE A 18 1.62 -4.12 -7.14
N THR A 19 1.80 -3.25 -6.16
CA THR A 19 2.59 -2.03 -6.27
C THR A 19 4.07 -2.34 -6.52
N THR A 20 4.66 -3.28 -5.79
CA THR A 20 6.07 -3.66 -5.97
C THR A 20 6.32 -4.31 -7.33
N LEU A 21 5.43 -5.20 -7.77
CA LEU A 21 5.53 -5.83 -9.10
C LEU A 21 5.35 -4.80 -10.22
N GLY A 22 4.36 -3.91 -10.11
CA GLY A 22 4.13 -2.85 -11.08
C GLY A 22 5.33 -1.92 -11.21
N LEU A 23 5.94 -1.55 -10.08
CA LEU A 23 7.11 -0.69 -10.07
C LEU A 23 8.34 -1.39 -10.63
N MET A 24 8.56 -2.66 -10.26
CA MET A 24 9.67 -3.45 -10.76
C MET A 24 9.58 -3.60 -12.28
N VAL A 25 8.42 -3.98 -12.83
CA VAL A 25 8.23 -4.11 -14.27
C VAL A 25 8.35 -2.76 -14.99
N GLY A 26 7.70 -1.71 -14.47
CA GLY A 26 7.70 -0.39 -15.09
C GLY A 26 9.08 0.27 -15.13
N LEU A 27 9.80 0.28 -14.00
CA LEU A 27 11.12 0.88 -13.91
C LEU A 27 12.20 0.04 -14.59
N HIS A 28 12.10 -1.29 -14.51
CA HIS A 28 13.03 -2.19 -15.19
C HIS A 28 12.95 -2.03 -16.71
N SER A 29 11.74 -1.97 -17.29
CA SER A 29 11.57 -1.75 -18.73
C SER A 29 12.03 -0.37 -19.21
N GLY A 30 11.96 0.67 -18.37
CA GLY A 30 12.30 2.04 -18.76
C GLY A 30 13.76 2.45 -18.56
N THR A 31 14.42 1.93 -17.52
CA THR A 31 15.75 2.42 -17.11
C THR A 31 16.83 1.35 -17.03
N HIS A 32 16.46 0.06 -16.95
CA HIS A 32 17.39 -1.06 -16.72
C HIS A 32 18.33 -0.90 -15.50
N SER A 33 18.08 0.08 -14.62
CA SER A 33 18.96 0.44 -13.51
C SER A 33 18.39 -0.02 -12.18
N GLU A 34 19.08 -0.96 -11.52
CA GLU A 34 18.66 -1.49 -10.22
C GLU A 34 18.59 -0.40 -9.13
N LEU A 35 19.42 0.64 -9.22
CA LEU A 35 19.41 1.78 -8.30
C LEU A 35 18.08 2.54 -8.33
N VAL A 36 17.51 2.73 -9.52
CA VAL A 36 16.22 3.41 -9.71
C VAL A 36 15.09 2.54 -9.18
N ILE A 37 15.17 1.22 -9.36
CA ILE A 37 14.19 0.27 -8.82
C ILE A 37 14.21 0.29 -7.29
N ILE A 38 15.39 0.22 -6.66
CA ILE A 38 15.52 0.25 -5.20
C ILE A 38 15.01 1.59 -4.62
N GLY A 39 15.40 2.71 -5.22
CA GLY A 39 14.93 4.04 -4.80
C GLY A 39 13.41 4.20 -4.97
N GLY A 40 12.85 3.66 -6.05
CA GLY A 40 11.42 3.65 -6.30
C GLY A 40 10.64 2.83 -5.26
N ILE A 41 11.09 1.60 -4.98
CA ILE A 41 10.44 0.72 -4.00
C ILE A 41 10.43 1.39 -2.62
N LEU A 42 11.55 2.01 -2.22
CA LEU A 42 11.66 2.67 -0.92
C LEU A 42 10.69 3.86 -0.79
N THR A 43 10.61 4.67 -1.84
CA THR A 43 9.74 5.86 -1.87
C THR A 43 8.27 5.46 -1.82
N ILE A 44 7.88 4.46 -2.61
CA ILE A 44 6.48 4.02 -2.67
C ILE A 44 6.10 3.26 -1.41
N ALA A 45 6.97 2.45 -0.82
CA ALA A 45 6.65 1.76 0.44
C ALA A 45 6.22 2.73 1.56
N ILE A 46 6.84 3.91 1.62
CA ILE A 46 6.46 4.96 2.59
C ILE A 46 5.10 5.56 2.21
N ALA A 47 4.92 5.93 0.94
CA ALA A 47 3.68 6.55 0.47
C ALA A 47 2.46 5.61 0.60
N ASP A 48 2.63 4.34 0.24
CA ASP A 48 1.61 3.29 0.26
C ASP A 48 1.18 2.99 1.69
N ALA A 49 2.12 2.85 2.63
CA ALA A 49 1.82 2.63 4.05
C ALA A 49 1.00 3.78 4.67
N PHE A 50 1.30 5.03 4.32
CA PHE A 50 0.50 6.17 4.78
C PHE A 50 -0.88 6.22 4.12
N SER A 51 -0.95 5.97 2.80
CA SER A 51 -2.21 6.00 2.06
C SER A 51 -3.16 4.89 2.49
N ASP A 52 -2.66 3.67 2.73
CA ASP A 52 -3.45 2.52 3.19
C ASP A 52 -3.95 2.73 4.63
N ALA A 53 -3.11 3.28 5.52
CA ALA A 53 -3.52 3.57 6.90
C ALA A 53 -4.63 4.64 6.96
N LEU A 54 -4.50 5.71 6.17
CA LEU A 54 -5.53 6.74 6.06
C LEU A 54 -6.80 6.21 5.39
N GLY A 55 -6.66 5.43 4.32
CA GLY A 55 -7.79 4.84 3.59
C GLY A 55 -8.61 3.90 4.46
N ILE A 56 -7.96 3.04 5.25
CA ILE A 56 -8.64 2.15 6.20
C ILE A 56 -9.35 2.96 7.29
N HIS A 57 -8.70 3.98 7.85
CA HIS A 57 -9.30 4.83 8.88
C HIS A 57 -10.54 5.59 8.38
N VAL A 58 -10.43 6.23 7.21
CA VAL A 58 -11.55 6.94 6.57
C VAL A 58 -12.66 5.97 6.16
N SER A 59 -12.32 4.77 5.72
CA SER A 59 -13.31 3.73 5.40
C SER A 59 -14.06 3.27 6.66
N GLU A 60 -13.38 3.10 7.79
CA GLU A 60 -14.00 2.77 9.08
C GLU A 60 -14.90 3.92 9.58
N GLU A 61 -14.50 5.18 9.39
CA GLU A 61 -15.29 6.37 9.75
C GLU A 61 -16.51 6.57 8.84
N SER A 62 -16.37 6.27 7.54
CA SER A 62 -17.44 6.39 6.53
C SER A 62 -18.52 5.30 6.68
N GLU A 63 -18.23 4.17 7.32
CA GLU A 63 -19.20 3.08 7.51
C GLU A 63 -20.29 3.42 8.55
N SER A 64 -20.24 4.57 9.24
CA SER A 64 -21.31 5.13 10.11
C SER A 64 -21.95 4.16 11.13
N LYS A 65 -21.25 3.12 11.56
CA LYS A 65 -21.73 2.16 12.58
C LYS A 65 -21.36 2.54 14.02
N HIS A 66 -20.66 3.65 14.24
CA HIS A 66 -20.29 4.13 15.58
C HIS A 66 -20.74 5.56 15.89
N THR A 67 -21.64 6.12 15.07
CA THR A 67 -22.33 7.38 15.41
C THR A 67 -23.52 7.03 16.32
N PRO A 68 -23.67 7.65 17.51
CA PRO A 68 -24.83 7.44 18.37
C PRO A 68 -26.15 7.89 17.72
#